data_AF-A0A847NKD7-F1
#
_entry.id   AF-A0A847NKD7-F1
#
_cell.length_a   1.000
_cell.length_b   1.000
_cell.length_c   1.000
_cell.angle_alpha   90.00
_cell.angle_beta   90.00
_cell.angle_gamma   90.00
#
_symmetry.space_group_name_H-M   'P 1'
#
loop_
_entity.id
_entity.type
_entity.pdbx_description
1 polymer ?
#
loop_
_entity_poly.entity_id
_entity_poly.type
_entity_poly.pdbx_seq_one_letter_code
_entity_poly.pdbx_strand_id
1 'polypeptide(L)'
;MKALFIVLNDTDYLEDVLSILVEYDIKGATILDSQGMGSTIVNNDISDIPLFGSLKNLLKDNHPYNKTIFTVIRDQDKLHKVVHAIKHFLKVEKKTHPGFMFTVPVDEIFH
;
A
#
# COMPACT_ATOMS: atom_id res chain seq x y z
N MET A 1 0.43 15.68 -13.50
CA MET A 1 0.82 15.27 -12.12
C MET A 1 0.35 13.84 -11.87
N LYS A 2 0.80 13.18 -10.79
CA LYS A 2 0.42 11.80 -10.48
C LYS A 2 0.05 11.67 -9.01
N ALA A 3 -1.06 11.00 -8.72
CA ALA A 3 -1.31 10.46 -7.40
C ALA A 3 -0.51 9.17 -7.26
N LEU A 4 0.44 9.12 -6.33
CA LEU A 4 1.13 7.90 -5.92
C LEU A 4 0.28 7.20 -4.87
N PHE A 5 -0.10 5.96 -5.14
CA PHE A 5 -0.73 5.05 -4.19
C PHE A 5 0.32 4.04 -3.71
N ILE A 6 0.36 3.83 -2.39
CA ILE A 6 1.21 2.88 -1.70
C ILE A 6 0.29 1.99 -0.87
N VAL A 7 0.19 0.72 -1.21
CA VAL A 7 -0.57 -0.28 -0.47
C VAL A 7 0.42 -1.08 0.36
N LEU A 8 0.36 -0.94 1.67
CA LEU A 8 1.16 -1.70 2.64
C LEU A 8 0.32 -2.84 3.20
N ASN A 9 0.83 -4.07 3.04
CA ASN A 9 0.21 -5.26 3.66
C ASN A 9 0.65 -5.42 5.11
N ASP A 10 1.79 -4.82 5.46
CA ASP A 10 2.36 -4.87 6.80
C ASP A 10 2.44 -3.44 7.34
N THR A 11 1.67 -3.21 8.41
CA THR A 11 1.48 -1.89 8.99
C THR A 11 2.67 -1.41 9.80
N ASP A 12 3.60 -2.31 10.16
CA ASP A 12 4.80 -1.96 10.94
C ASP A 12 5.71 -1.00 10.15
N TYR A 13 5.63 -1.03 8.81
CA TYR A 13 6.39 -0.14 7.92
C TYR A 13 5.76 1.23 7.69
N LEU A 14 4.59 1.50 8.29
CA LEU A 14 3.88 2.75 8.03
C LEU A 14 4.75 3.97 8.34
N GLU A 15 5.35 3.98 9.53
CA GLU A 15 6.18 5.11 10.00
C GLU A 15 7.44 5.31 9.14
N ASP A 16 8.09 4.23 8.72
CA ASP A 16 9.26 4.30 7.85
C ASP A 16 8.90 4.85 6.46
N VAL A 17 7.78 4.39 5.89
CA VAL A 17 7.30 4.87 4.59
C VAL A 17 6.92 6.36 4.68
N LEU A 18 6.26 6.79 5.76
CA LEU A 18 5.95 8.20 5.98
C LEU A 18 7.23 9.03 6.17
N SER A 19 8.23 8.50 6.88
CA SER A 19 9.53 9.16 7.06
C SER A 19 10.23 9.39 5.72
N ILE A 20 10.24 8.38 4.84
CA ILE A 20 10.76 8.53 3.47
C ILE A 20 9.99 9.63 2.71
N LEU A 21 8.66 9.69 2.81
CA LEU A 21 7.90 10.78 2.16
C LEU A 21 8.35 12.15 2.66
N VAL A 22 8.55 12.31 3.97
CA VAL A 22 9.04 13.56 4.58
C VAL A 22 10.46 13.90 4.10
N GLU A 23 11.38 12.95 4.06
CA GLU A 23 12.76 13.14 3.58
C GLU A 23 12.83 13.68 2.14
N TYR A 24 11.86 13.31 1.29
CA TYR A 24 11.75 13.77 -0.09
C TYR A 24 10.88 15.03 -0.27
N ASP A 25 10.58 15.74 0.84
CA ASP A 25 9.77 16.97 0.85
C ASP A 25 8.38 16.74 0.23
N ILE A 26 7.73 15.64 0.61
CA ILE A 26 6.30 15.39 0.36
C ILE A 26 5.51 15.91 1.56
N LYS A 27 4.79 17.01 1.36
CA LYS A 27 4.18 17.78 2.46
C LYS A 27 2.88 17.21 3.02
N GLY A 28 2.29 16.23 2.35
CA GLY A 28 1.02 15.66 2.77
C GLY A 28 0.73 14.34 2.07
N ALA A 29 0.11 13.44 2.82
CA ALA A 29 -0.44 12.19 2.32
C ALA A 29 -1.73 11.89 3.09
N THR A 30 -2.63 11.15 2.45
CA THR A 30 -3.84 10.63 3.09
C THR A 30 -3.65 9.13 3.30
N ILE A 31 -4.06 8.64 4.46
CA ILE A 31 -3.93 7.24 4.85
C ILE A 31 -5.33 6.68 5.06
N LEU A 32 -5.60 5.52 4.46
CA LEU A 32 -6.84 4.78 4.58
C LEU A 32 -6.59 3.40 5.18
N ASP A 33 -7.47 2.97 6.08
CA ASP A 33 -7.61 1.57 6.44
C ASP A 33 -8.22 0.82 5.26
N SER A 34 -7.56 -0.25 4.83
CA SER A 34 -7.92 -1.02 3.64
C SER A 34 -7.82 -2.52 3.92
N GLN A 35 -8.36 -3.36 3.04
CA GLN A 35 -8.24 -4.82 3.17
C GLN A 35 -7.93 -5.43 1.80
N GLY A 36 -7.10 -6.47 1.80
CA GLY A 36 -6.92 -7.32 0.63
C GLY A 36 -8.13 -8.22 0.41
N MET A 37 -8.50 -8.43 -0.85
CA MET A 37 -9.64 -9.27 -1.23
C MET A 37 -9.59 -10.67 -0.61
N GLY A 38 -8.41 -11.30 -0.52
CA GLY A 38 -8.25 -12.63 0.09
C GLY A 38 -8.66 -12.66 1.57
N SER A 39 -8.20 -11.68 2.35
CA SER A 39 -8.58 -11.52 3.76
C SER A 39 -10.09 -11.30 3.90
N THR A 40 -10.67 -10.43 3.07
CA THR A 40 -12.12 -10.13 3.11
C THR A 40 -12.98 -11.36 2.79
N ILE A 41 -12.63 -12.13 1.76
CA ILE A 41 -13.38 -13.35 1.36
C ILE A 41 -13.37 -14.40 2.48
N VAL A 42 -12.22 -14.60 3.11
CA VAL A 42 -12.01 -15.58 4.18
C VAL A 42 -12.74 -15.19 5.47
N ASN A 43 -12.73 -13.90 5.82
CA ASN A 43 -13.25 -13.40 7.09
C ASN A 43 -14.75 -13.09 7.05
N ASN A 44 -15.33 -12.81 5.88
CA ASN A 44 -16.75 -12.49 5.74
C ASN A 44 -17.62 -13.68 5.32
N ASP A 45 -17.11 -14.91 5.43
CA ASP A 45 -17.79 -16.15 5.04
C ASP A 45 -18.47 -16.06 3.67
N ILE A 46 -17.79 -15.43 2.69
CA ILE A 46 -18.12 -15.52 1.27
C ILE A 46 -17.74 -16.94 0.83
N SER A 47 -18.53 -17.89 1.32
CA SER A 47 -18.29 -19.33 1.38
C SER A 47 -18.75 -20.05 0.11
N ASP A 48 -19.41 -19.33 -0.79
CA ASP A 48 -19.91 -19.85 -2.07
C ASP A 48 -18.83 -20.02 -3.14
N ILE A 49 -17.56 -19.66 -2.85
CA ILE A 49 -16.43 -19.91 -3.74
C ILE A 49 -15.64 -21.13 -3.23
N PRO A 50 -15.80 -22.33 -3.85
CA PRO A 50 -15.27 -23.59 -3.32
C PRO A 50 -13.75 -23.61 -3.10
N LEU A 51 -13.00 -22.84 -3.89
CA LEU A 51 -11.55 -22.74 -3.79
C LEU A 51 -11.06 -22.10 -2.48
N PHE A 52 -11.84 -21.18 -1.91
CA PHE A 52 -11.44 -20.45 -0.70
C PHE A 52 -11.78 -21.21 0.59
N GLY A 53 -12.76 -22.11 0.56
CA GLY A 53 -13.09 -22.96 1.71
C GLY A 53 -11.94 -23.88 2.10
N SER A 54 -11.28 -24.51 1.12
CA SER A 54 -10.11 -25.37 1.32
C SER A 54 -8.82 -24.61 1.61
N LEU A 55 -8.72 -23.34 1.18
CA LEU A 55 -7.58 -22.46 1.48
C LEU A 55 -7.79 -21.58 2.74
N LYS A 56 -8.95 -21.67 3.42
CA LYS A 56 -9.33 -20.77 4.52
C LYS A 56 -8.29 -20.71 5.64
N ASN A 57 -7.66 -21.85 5.97
CA ASN A 57 -6.63 -21.94 7.01
C ASN A 57 -5.25 -21.45 6.55
N LEU A 58 -4.98 -21.42 5.24
CA LEU A 58 -3.75 -20.88 4.66
C LEU A 58 -3.85 -19.36 4.42
N LEU A 59 -5.06 -18.87 4.15
CA LEU A 59 -5.38 -17.47 3.87
C LEU A 59 -5.91 -16.71 5.09
N LYS A 60 -6.06 -17.39 6.24
CA LYS A 60 -6.27 -16.75 7.54
C LYS A 60 -4.98 -16.05 7.94
N ASP A 61 -4.70 -14.93 7.30
CA ASP A 61 -3.60 -14.05 7.69
C ASP A 61 -3.93 -13.36 9.02
N ASN A 62 -2.91 -13.23 9.88
CA ASN A 62 -3.00 -12.60 11.20
C ASN A 62 -3.15 -11.06 11.15
N HIS A 63 -3.13 -10.44 9.96
CA HIS A 63 -3.29 -9.00 9.78
C HIS A 63 -4.52 -8.71 8.91
N PRO A 64 -5.69 -8.49 9.51
CA PRO A 64 -6.91 -8.24 8.75
C PRO A 64 -6.92 -6.91 7.97
N TYR A 65 -5.94 -6.03 8.20
CA TYR A 65 -5.94 -4.67 7.67
C TYR A 65 -4.61 -4.30 6.99
N ASN A 66 -4.75 -3.80 5.76
CA ASN A 66 -3.72 -3.11 5.00
C ASN A 66 -3.83 -1.60 5.26
N LYS A 67 -2.75 -0.85 5.01
CA LYS A 67 -2.77 0.61 4.97
C LYS A 67 -2.55 1.08 3.54
N THR A 68 -3.47 1.89 3.02
CA THR A 68 -3.30 2.53 1.72
C THR A 68 -2.98 3.99 1.94
N ILE A 69 -1.79 4.41 1.50
CA ILE A 69 -1.30 5.78 1.57
C ILE A 69 -1.38 6.35 0.16
N PHE A 70 -1.88 7.58 0.01
CA PHE A 70 -1.78 8.27 -1.27
C PHE A 70 -1.43 9.75 -1.11
N THR A 71 -0.69 10.24 -2.09
CA THR A 71 -0.23 11.64 -2.17
C THR A 71 -0.12 12.06 -3.62
N VAL A 72 -0.35 13.35 -3.91
CA VAL A 72 -0.20 13.89 -5.27
C VAL A 72 1.17 14.54 -5.43
N ILE A 73 1.93 14.02 -6.39
CA ILE A 73 3.28 14.49 -6.71
C ILE A 73 3.25 15.11 -8.11
N ARG A 74 3.65 16.39 -8.19
CA ARG A 74 3.67 17.14 -9.45
C ARG A 74 4.90 16.81 -10.32
N ASP A 75 6.05 16.70 -9.67
CA ASP A 75 7.34 16.46 -10.30
C ASP A 75 7.59 14.95 -10.52
N GLN A 76 7.83 14.55 -11.78
CA GLN A 76 8.05 13.14 -12.13
C GLN A 76 9.36 12.59 -11.59
N ASP A 77 10.44 13.37 -11.58
CA ASP A 77 11.72 12.91 -11.07
C ASP A 77 11.65 12.68 -9.56
N LYS A 78 10.99 13.57 -8.83
CA LYS A 78 10.70 13.41 -7.39
C LYS A 78 9.86 12.15 -7.14
N LEU A 79 8.80 11.94 -7.92
CA LEU A 79 7.98 10.72 -7.86
C LEU A 79 8.84 9.45 -8.02
N HIS A 80 9.68 9.39 -9.06
CA HIS A 80 10.53 8.23 -9.31
C HIS A 80 11.56 7.99 -8.20
N LYS A 81 12.14 9.06 -7.66
CA LYS A 81 13.07 8.97 -6.51
C LYS A 81 12.38 8.42 -5.26
N VAL A 82 11.18 8.91 -4.92
CA VAL A 82 10.38 8.41 -3.80
C VAL A 82 10.04 6.92 -3.98
N VAL A 83 9.54 6.54 -5.16
CA VAL A 83 9.23 5.14 -5.48
C VAL A 83 10.48 4.25 -5.34
N HIS A 84 11.64 4.74 -5.79
CA HIS A 84 12.89 3.99 -5.66
C HIS A 84 13.32 3.83 -4.19
N ALA A 85 13.23 4.89 -3.39
CA ALA A 85 13.60 4.87 -1.98
C ALA A 85 12.73 3.87 -1.19
N ILE A 86 11.41 3.93 -1.35
CA ILE A 86 10.47 3.00 -0.70
C ILE A 86 10.76 1.56 -1.16
N LYS A 87 10.94 1.34 -2.47
CA LYS A 87 11.26 0.01 -3.00
C LYS A 87 12.59 -0.54 -2.48
N HIS A 88 13.59 0.32 -2.28
CA HIS A 88 14.87 -0.06 -1.72
C HIS A 88 14.72 -0.47 -0.25
N PHE A 89 14.08 0.37 0.56
CA PHE A 89 13.77 0.10 1.97
C PHE A 89 13.06 -1.26 2.13
N LEU A 90 11.94 -1.47 1.43
CA LEU A 90 11.16 -2.72 1.55
C LEU A 90 11.92 -3.97 1.07
N LYS A 91 12.90 -3.82 0.17
CA LYS A 91 13.77 -4.94 -0.28
C LYS A 91 14.82 -5.30 0.75
N VAL A 92 15.41 -4.31 1.43
CA VAL A 92 16.42 -4.53 2.47
C VAL A 92 15.82 -5.31 3.64
N GLU A 93 14.55 -5.05 3.96
CA GLU A 93 13.77 -5.74 4.99
C GLU A 93 13.37 -7.19 4.64
N LYS A 94 13.72 -7.69 3.44
CA LYS A 94 13.59 -9.10 3.00
C LYS A 94 12.22 -9.77 3.20
N LYS A 95 11.10 -9.02 3.19
CA LYS A 95 9.77 -9.63 3.30
C LYS A 95 9.20 -10.14 1.98
N THR A 96 8.42 -11.22 2.08
CA THR A 96 7.82 -11.95 0.96
C THR A 96 6.64 -11.24 0.30
N HIS A 97 6.05 -10.20 0.93
CA HIS A 97 4.90 -9.45 0.37
C HIS A 97 4.66 -8.08 1.04
N PRO A 98 5.61 -7.12 1.00
CA PRO A 98 5.48 -5.85 1.73
C PRO A 98 4.32 -4.96 1.24
N GLY A 99 3.81 -5.21 0.04
CA GLY A 99 2.78 -4.39 -0.60
C GLY A 99 3.13 -4.04 -2.03
N PHE A 100 2.50 -3.01 -2.58
CA PHE A 100 2.76 -2.52 -3.93
C PHE A 100 2.48 -1.02 -4.07
N MET A 101 3.00 -0.43 -5.14
CA MET A 101 2.79 0.99 -5.47
C MET A 101 2.31 1.12 -6.91
N PHE A 102 1.42 2.08 -7.16
CA PHE A 102 0.97 2.44 -8.49
C PHE A 102 0.64 3.93 -8.57
N THR A 103 0.43 4.44 -9.78
CA THR A 103 0.10 5.85 -9.98
C THR A 103 -1.17 6.03 -10.79
N VAL A 104 -1.90 7.10 -10.48
CA VAL A 104 -3.08 7.54 -11.24
C VAL A 104 -2.78 8.93 -11.80
N PRO A 105 -3.09 9.23 -13.08
CA PRO A 105 -3.01 10.59 -13.60
C PRO A 105 -3.94 11.51 -12.81
N VAL A 106 -3.41 12.69 -12.46
CA VAL A 106 -4.20 13.77 -11.87
C VAL A 106 -4.06 14.96 -12.81
N ASP A 107 -5.20 15.44 -13.30
CA ASP A 107 -5.27 16.53 -14.27
C ASP A 107 -5.40 17.88 -13.57
N GLU A 108 -6.24 17.94 -12.52
CA GLU A 108 -6.52 19.17 -11.76
C GLU A 108 -6.54 18.89 -10.25
N ILE A 109 -6.22 19.91 -9.44
CA ILE A 109 -6.33 19.90 -7.98
C ILE A 109 -7.00 21.21 -7.55
N PHE A 110 -7.99 21.11 -6.66
CA PHE A 110 -8.69 22.24 -6.07
C PHE A 110 -8.39 22.33 -4.58
N HIS A 111 -8.37 23.55 -4.04
CA HIS A 111 -8.05 23.85 -2.64
C HIS A 111 -9.16 24.69 -2.02
#